data_AF-A0A2V7FHF3-F1
#
_entry.id   AF-A0A2V7FHF3-F1
#
_cell.length_a   1.000
_cell.length_b   1.000
_cell.length_c   1.000
_cell.angle_alpha   90.00
_cell.angle_beta   90.00
_cell.angle_gamma   90.00
#
_symmetry.space_group_name_H-M   'P 1'
#
loop_
_entity.id
_entity.type
_entity.pdbx_description
1 polymer ?
#
loop_
_entity_poly.entity_id
_entity_poly.type
_entity_poly.pdbx_seq_one_letter_code
_entity_poly.pdbx_strand_id
1 'polypeptide(L)'
;MVVATPVFGQRPIAVTGVQSLSFGTLLPGVPTVVSRTDAAKSGQFMIQGPHGTQGQLTFTLPSVLTGPGGATLALTFGGSDAGYSQSQNIGSQIGFDPRQAFVVTFSQQGSGSVFLGGTARPAPTQRAGAYTATITLNLATFP
;
A
#
# COMPACT_ATOMS: atom_id res chain seq x y z
N MET A 1 27.43 -22.24 25.83
CA MET A 1 27.37 -20.79 25.61
C MET A 1 27.53 -20.56 24.11
N VAL A 2 26.45 -20.23 23.39
CA VAL A 2 26.50 -19.99 21.94
C VAL A 2 26.59 -18.48 21.75
N VAL A 3 27.70 -18.02 21.17
CA VAL A 3 27.89 -16.63 20.77
C VAL A 3 27.46 -16.52 19.32
N ALA A 4 26.30 -15.90 19.06
CA ALA A 4 25.94 -15.48 17.72
C ALA A 4 26.70 -14.18 17.43
N THR A 5 27.68 -14.23 16.52
CA THR A 5 28.27 -13.01 15.96
C THR A 5 27.17 -12.22 15.26
N PRO A 6 26.98 -10.92 15.55
CA PRO A 6 26.06 -10.12 14.76
C PRO A 6 26.55 -10.12 13.31
N VAL A 7 25.68 -10.50 12.38
CA VAL A 7 25.96 -10.35 10.95
C VAL A 7 25.98 -8.85 10.66
N PHE A 8 27.18 -8.27 10.65
CA PHE A 8 27.39 -6.91 10.15
C PHE A 8 27.12 -6.93 8.64
N GLY A 9 25.99 -6.36 8.21
CA GLY A 9 25.74 -6.12 6.78
C GLY A 9 24.28 -6.05 6.34
N GLN A 10 23.31 -6.52 7.14
CA GLN A 10 21.91 -6.50 6.71
C GLN A 10 21.26 -5.16 7.10
N ARG A 11 21.08 -4.27 6.10
CA ARG A 11 20.23 -3.09 6.30
C ARG A 11 18.86 -3.57 6.79
N PRO A 12 18.35 -3.05 7.92
CA PRO A 12 17.06 -3.46 8.43
C PRO A 12 15.98 -3.24 7.38
N ILE A 13 15.07 -4.20 7.26
CA ILE A 13 13.86 -4.00 6.47
C ILE A 13 13.02 -2.94 7.17
N ALA A 14 12.57 -1.95 6.42
CA ALA A 14 11.65 -0.95 6.94
C ALA A 14 10.53 -0.66 5.95
N VAL A 15 9.33 -0.46 6.48
CA VAL A 15 8.17 0.03 5.73
C VAL A 15 7.69 1.31 6.42
N THR A 16 7.59 2.39 5.66
CA THR A 16 7.14 3.69 6.15
C THR A 16 5.94 4.16 5.33
N GLY A 17 4.82 4.46 5.98
CA GLY A 17 3.69 5.12 5.31
C GLY A 17 4.04 6.59 5.02
N VAL A 18 3.97 6.99 3.75
CA VAL A 18 4.28 8.35 3.29
C VAL A 18 2.99 9.12 3.02
N GLN A 19 2.02 8.47 2.39
CA GLN A 19 0.74 9.08 2.02
C GLN A 19 -0.39 8.08 2.23
N SER A 20 -1.52 8.55 2.76
CA SER A 20 -2.73 7.75 2.89
C SER A 20 -3.53 7.77 1.59
N LEU A 21 -4.13 6.63 1.23
CA LEU A 21 -5.09 6.57 0.13
C LEU A 21 -6.34 7.39 0.51
N SER A 22 -6.63 8.44 -0.26
CA SER A 22 -7.73 9.35 0.02
C SER A 22 -8.68 9.49 -1.16
N PHE A 23 -9.97 9.32 -0.91
CA PHE A 23 -11.00 9.45 -1.95
C PHE A 23 -11.60 10.86 -2.03
N GLY A 24 -11.34 11.70 -1.03
CA GLY A 24 -11.94 13.03 -0.90
C GLY A 24 -13.43 12.97 -0.60
N THR A 25 -14.17 13.96 -1.11
CA THR A 25 -15.64 14.01 -0.95
C THR A 25 -16.30 12.98 -1.86
N LEU A 26 -17.07 12.09 -1.24
CA LEU A 26 -17.81 11.03 -1.93
C LEU A 26 -19.29 11.38 -1.99
N LEU A 27 -19.90 11.19 -3.17
CA LEU A 27 -21.34 11.33 -3.35
C LEU A 27 -22.03 9.98 -3.10
N PRO A 28 -23.13 9.94 -2.33
CA PRO A 28 -23.88 8.70 -2.10
C PRO A 28 -24.29 8.02 -3.41
N GLY A 29 -24.07 6.70 -3.50
CA GLY A 29 -24.39 5.90 -4.67
C GLY A 29 -23.44 6.05 -5.87
N VAL A 30 -22.42 6.92 -5.78
CA VAL A 30 -21.45 7.14 -6.87
C VAL A 30 -20.11 6.50 -6.52
N PRO A 31 -19.72 5.39 -7.19
CA PRO A 31 -18.39 4.84 -7.04
C PRO A 31 -17.31 5.84 -7.42
N THR A 32 -16.25 5.92 -6.63
CA THR A 32 -15.10 6.78 -6.88
C THR A 32 -13.83 5.94 -6.92
N VAL A 33 -13.07 6.10 -8.00
CA VAL A 33 -11.83 5.37 -8.25
C VAL A 33 -10.66 6.32 -8.03
N VAL A 34 -9.63 5.84 -7.32
CA VAL A 34 -8.33 6.49 -7.22
C VAL A 34 -7.31 5.56 -7.85
N SER A 35 -6.62 6.05 -8.88
CA SER A 35 -5.55 5.29 -9.54
C SER A 35 -4.30 5.24 -8.65
N ARG A 36 -3.55 4.13 -8.69
CA ARG A 36 -2.20 4.04 -8.11
C ARG A 36 -1.20 5.06 -8.68
N THR A 37 -1.52 5.66 -9.83
CA THR A 37 -0.72 6.71 -10.48
C THR A 37 -1.13 8.13 -10.10
N ASP A 38 -2.16 8.28 -9.25
CA ASP A 38 -2.60 9.59 -8.76
C ASP A 38 -1.66 10.07 -7.64
N ALA A 39 -0.80 11.03 -7.94
CA ALA A 39 0.19 11.53 -7.00
C ALA A 39 -0.42 12.21 -5.75
N ALA A 40 -1.63 12.76 -5.85
CA ALA A 40 -2.26 13.49 -4.76
C ALA A 40 -3.11 12.61 -3.85
N LYS A 41 -3.66 11.51 -4.40
CA LYS A 41 -4.68 10.70 -3.71
C LYS A 41 -4.26 9.26 -3.44
N SER A 42 -3.31 8.70 -4.19
CA SER A 42 -2.88 7.31 -3.97
C SER A 42 -2.19 7.15 -2.62
N GLY A 43 -2.33 5.98 -2.01
CA GLY A 43 -1.52 5.59 -0.87
C GLY A 43 -0.08 5.37 -1.30
N GLN A 44 0.88 5.78 -0.48
CA GLN A 44 2.30 5.57 -0.74
C GLN A 44 2.98 5.00 0.50
N PHE A 45 3.74 3.93 0.28
CA PHE A 45 4.64 3.35 1.25
C PHE A 45 6.06 3.42 0.71
N MET A 46 6.99 3.90 1.52
CA MET A 46 8.42 3.75 1.25
C MET A 46 8.89 2.45 1.89
N ILE A 47 9.60 1.64 1.10
CA ILE A 47 10.22 0.41 1.58
C ILE A 47 11.73 0.52 1.50
N GLN A 48 12.40 -0.06 2.49
CA GLN A 48 13.85 -0.18 2.54
C GLN A 48 14.25 -1.62 2.86
N GLY A 49 15.36 -2.05 2.29
CA GLY A 49 15.90 -3.39 2.47
C GLY A 49 17.33 -3.51 1.97
N PRO A 50 17.91 -4.72 2.02
CA PRO A 50 19.28 -4.95 1.58
C PRO A 50 19.46 -4.68 0.06
N HIS A 51 20.59 -4.10 -0.30
CA HIS A 51 20.88 -3.61 -1.65
C HIS A 51 20.83 -4.75 -2.69
N GLY A 52 20.08 -4.54 -3.79
CA GLY A 52 20.00 -5.51 -4.89
C GLY A 52 19.35 -6.85 -4.53
N THR A 53 18.77 -6.99 -3.34
CA THR A 53 18.10 -8.22 -2.91
C THR A 53 16.63 -8.23 -3.29
N GLN A 54 16.01 -9.42 -3.21
CA GLN A 54 14.58 -9.58 -3.38
C GLN A 54 13.85 -9.57 -2.03
N GLY A 55 12.67 -8.97 -2.05
CA GLY A 55 11.71 -9.02 -0.96
C GLY A 55 10.33 -9.40 -1.46
N GLN A 56 9.48 -9.83 -0.53
CA GLN A 56 8.09 -10.14 -0.79
C GLN A 56 7.20 -9.14 -0.04
N LEU A 57 6.32 -8.50 -0.79
CA LEU A 57 5.30 -7.60 -0.29
C LEU A 57 3.99 -8.36 -0.12
N THR A 58 3.32 -8.14 1.01
CA THR A 58 1.96 -8.63 1.26
C THR A 58 1.13 -7.53 1.90
N PHE A 59 -0.09 -7.33 1.41
CA PHE A 59 -1.02 -6.37 2.00
C PHE A 59 -2.06 -7.05 2.87
N THR A 60 -2.45 -6.36 3.94
CA THR A 60 -3.74 -6.56 4.59
C THR A 60 -4.65 -5.41 4.18
N LEU A 61 -5.64 -5.73 3.33
CA LEU A 61 -6.55 -4.76 2.73
C LEU A 61 -7.93 -4.82 3.42
N PRO A 62 -8.45 -3.69 3.92
CA PRO A 62 -9.81 -3.64 4.44
C PRO A 62 -10.82 -3.69 3.28
N SER A 63 -11.92 -4.42 3.46
CA SER A 63 -13.04 -4.44 2.51
C SER A 63 -14.05 -3.31 2.74
N VAL A 64 -13.94 -2.60 3.87
CA VAL A 64 -14.82 -1.49 4.25
C VAL A 64 -14.04 -0.38 4.95
N LEU A 65 -14.48 0.86 4.77
CA LEU A 65 -14.14 1.97 5.64
C LEU A 65 -15.21 2.09 6.73
N THR A 66 -14.80 2.43 7.95
CA THR A 66 -15.71 2.63 9.09
C THR A 66 -15.91 4.12 9.33
N GLY A 67 -17.17 4.53 9.49
CA GLY A 67 -17.58 5.91 9.74
C GLY A 67 -18.51 6.05 10.94
N PRO A 68 -19.23 7.19 11.07
CA PRO A 68 -19.93 7.55 12.31
C PRO A 68 -21.05 6.58 12.68
N GLY A 69 -21.03 6.14 13.95
CA GLY A 69 -22.02 5.20 14.49
C GLY A 69 -21.95 3.81 13.85
N GLY A 70 -20.74 3.38 13.44
CA GLY A 70 -20.50 2.05 12.86
C GLY A 70 -20.95 1.89 11.41
N ALA A 71 -21.30 2.99 10.74
CA ALA A 71 -21.62 2.95 9.31
C ALA A 71 -20.40 2.46 8.51
N THR A 72 -20.63 1.60 7.53
CA THR A 72 -19.58 1.07 6.66
C THR A 72 -19.70 1.65 5.25
N LEU A 73 -18.56 1.83 4.57
CA LEU A 73 -18.47 2.23 3.18
C LEU A 73 -17.62 1.18 2.44
N ALA A 74 -18.16 0.55 1.40
CA ALA A 74 -17.48 -0.55 0.72
C ALA A 74 -16.21 -0.09 -0.01
N LEU A 75 -15.12 -0.83 0.17
CA LEU A 75 -13.82 -0.57 -0.45
C LEU A 75 -13.38 -1.82 -1.22
N THR A 76 -12.98 -1.64 -2.48
CA THR A 76 -12.54 -2.74 -3.35
C THR A 76 -11.20 -2.40 -4.00
N PHE A 77 -10.35 -3.42 -4.12
CA PHE A 77 -9.05 -3.34 -4.80
C PHE A 77 -9.00 -4.36 -5.95
N GLY A 78 -8.69 -3.89 -7.15
CA GLY A 78 -8.52 -4.68 -8.37
C GLY A 78 -7.08 -5.16 -8.58
N GLY A 79 -6.90 -6.01 -9.59
CA GLY A 79 -5.61 -6.65 -9.91
C GLY A 79 -4.49 -5.73 -10.41
N SER A 80 -4.75 -4.43 -10.47
CA SER A 80 -3.79 -3.40 -10.84
C SER A 80 -3.93 -2.17 -9.96
N ASP A 81 -4.47 -2.31 -8.75
CA ASP A 81 -4.58 -1.18 -7.83
C ASP A 81 -3.31 -0.95 -7.02
N ALA A 82 -2.30 -1.83 -7.08
CA ALA A 82 -0.98 -1.55 -6.53
C ALA A 82 0.07 -1.41 -7.64
N GLY A 83 1.16 -0.72 -7.29
CA GLY A 83 2.36 -0.73 -8.12
C GLY A 83 3.62 -0.43 -7.33
N TYR A 84 4.73 -0.97 -7.83
CA TYR A 84 6.04 -0.85 -7.19
C TYR A 84 7.01 -0.11 -8.10
N SER A 85 7.76 0.83 -7.53
CA SER A 85 8.77 1.63 -8.22
C SER A 85 10.11 1.56 -7.50
N GLN A 86 11.13 1.04 -8.17
CA GLN A 86 12.51 1.02 -7.66
C GLN A 86 13.12 2.43 -7.61
N SER A 87 12.76 3.30 -8.56
CA SER A 87 13.22 4.70 -8.60
C SER A 87 12.41 5.61 -7.70
N GLN A 88 11.43 5.07 -6.97
CA GLN A 88 10.48 5.80 -6.13
C GLN A 88 9.58 6.77 -6.89
N ASN A 89 9.65 6.79 -8.23
CA ASN A 89 8.83 7.61 -9.09
C ASN A 89 7.50 6.91 -9.40
N ILE A 90 6.39 7.60 -9.13
CA ILE A 90 5.03 7.11 -9.38
C ILE A 90 4.75 6.78 -10.86
N GLY A 91 5.43 7.45 -11.79
CA GLY A 91 5.33 7.19 -13.23
C GLY A 91 6.13 5.99 -13.73
N SER A 92 7.04 5.43 -12.91
CA SER A 92 7.91 4.30 -13.28
C SER A 92 7.54 3.00 -12.56
N GLN A 93 6.31 2.91 -12.06
CA GLN A 93 5.87 1.75 -11.29
C GLN A 93 5.41 0.58 -12.18
N ILE A 94 5.70 -0.63 -11.75
CA ILE A 94 5.14 -1.86 -12.30
C ILE A 94 3.89 -2.21 -11.51
N GLY A 95 2.78 -2.38 -12.23
CA GLY A 95 1.48 -2.71 -11.63
C GLY A 95 1.39 -4.15 -11.15
N PHE A 96 0.69 -4.36 -10.03
CA PHE A 96 0.38 -5.69 -9.51
C PHE A 96 -0.94 -5.72 -8.74
N ASP A 97 -1.41 -6.93 -8.45
CA ASP A 97 -2.60 -7.18 -7.62
C ASP A 97 -2.22 -7.10 -6.13
N PRO A 98 -2.73 -6.11 -5.36
CA PRO A 98 -2.39 -5.97 -3.95
C PRO A 98 -2.93 -7.13 -3.09
N ARG A 99 -3.85 -7.95 -3.60
CA ARG A 99 -4.40 -9.11 -2.87
C ARG A 99 -3.51 -10.34 -2.99
N GLN A 100 -2.49 -10.29 -3.84
CA GLN A 100 -1.52 -11.35 -4.03
C GLN A 100 -0.16 -10.90 -3.49
N ALA A 101 0.65 -11.86 -3.06
CA ALA A 101 2.02 -11.56 -2.68
C ALA A 101 2.81 -11.15 -3.92
N PHE A 102 3.63 -10.11 -3.80
CA PHE A 102 4.39 -9.57 -4.92
C PHE A 102 5.88 -9.53 -4.59
N VAL A 103 6.71 -10.07 -5.49
CA VAL A 103 8.16 -10.07 -5.32
C VAL A 103 8.71 -8.78 -5.92
N VAL A 104 9.49 -8.06 -5.12
CA VAL A 104 10.19 -6.85 -5.50
C VAL A 104 11.69 -7.08 -5.45
N THR A 105 12.42 -6.41 -6.33
CA THR A 105 13.87 -6.26 -6.21
C THR A 105 14.16 -4.85 -5.70
N PHE A 106 14.93 -4.72 -4.63
CA PHE A 106 15.35 -3.40 -4.14
C PHE A 106 16.31 -2.73 -5.12
N SER A 107 16.29 -1.40 -5.16
CA SER A 107 17.30 -0.65 -5.92
C SER A 107 18.71 -0.89 -5.37
N GLN A 108 19.73 -0.45 -6.11
CA GLN A 108 21.11 -0.45 -5.62
C GLN A 108 21.32 0.47 -4.41
N GLN A 109 20.34 1.30 -4.08
CA GLN A 109 20.32 2.12 -2.87
C GLN A 109 19.52 1.48 -1.72
N GLY A 110 18.96 0.28 -1.93
CA GLY A 110 18.19 -0.45 -0.94
C GLY A 110 16.82 0.15 -0.66
N SER A 111 16.27 0.94 -1.59
CA SER A 111 15.00 1.67 -1.41
C SER A 111 14.03 1.39 -2.56
N GLY A 112 12.74 1.56 -2.29
CA GLY A 112 11.67 1.56 -3.28
C GLY A 112 10.39 2.23 -2.75
N SER A 113 9.44 2.49 -3.63
CA SER A 113 8.11 2.99 -3.26
C SER A 113 7.03 2.05 -3.76
N VAL A 114 6.01 1.84 -2.94
CA VAL A 114 4.79 1.10 -3.29
C VAL A 114 3.63 2.07 -3.27
N PHE A 115 2.87 2.11 -4.36
CA PHE A 115 1.69 2.93 -4.51
C PHE A 115 0.45 2.07 -4.51
N LEU A 116 -0.64 2.57 -3.95
CA LEU A 116 -1.91 1.86 -3.82
C LEU A 116 -3.07 2.80 -4.16
N GLY A 117 -3.84 2.42 -5.17
CA GLY A 117 -5.16 2.97 -5.49
C GLY A 117 -6.26 2.07 -4.93
N GLY A 118 -7.48 2.31 -5.38
CA GLY A 118 -8.64 1.51 -4.99
C GLY A 118 -9.94 2.17 -5.45
N THR A 119 -11.05 1.51 -5.11
CA THR A 119 -12.39 2.01 -5.44
C THR A 119 -13.27 2.04 -4.19
N ALA A 120 -13.75 3.23 -3.85
CA ALA A 120 -14.75 3.43 -2.81
C ALA A 120 -16.15 3.38 -3.42
N ARG A 121 -17.08 2.66 -2.79
CA ARG A 121 -18.47 2.47 -3.23
C ARG A 121 -19.44 2.87 -2.12
N PRO A 122 -19.75 4.17 -1.98
CA PRO A 122 -20.77 4.64 -1.05
C PRO A 122 -22.15 4.06 -1.38
N ALA A 123 -22.90 3.63 -0.37
CA ALA A 123 -24.29 3.28 -0.55
C ALA A 123 -25.13 4.51 -0.97
N PRO A 124 -26.26 4.35 -1.68
CA PRO A 124 -27.18 5.46 -1.98
C PRO A 124 -27.69 6.18 -0.72
N THR A 125 -27.77 5.46 0.40
CA THR A 125 -28.16 5.97 1.73
C THR A 125 -26.96 6.14 2.67
N GLN A 126 -25.75 6.33 2.12
CA GLN A 126 -24.53 6.49 2.92
C GLN A 126 -24.70 7.66 3.90
N ARG A 127 -24.48 7.39 5.19
CA ARG A 127 -24.48 8.43 6.22
C ARG A 127 -23.33 9.40 5.96
N ALA A 128 -23.60 10.70 6.06
CA ALA A 128 -22.56 11.72 5.96
C ALA A 128 -21.55 11.59 7.12
N GLY A 129 -20.26 11.73 6.82
CA GLY A 129 -19.19 11.68 7.81
C GLY A 129 -17.85 11.25 7.25
N ALA A 130 -16.83 11.25 8.11
CA ALA A 130 -15.51 10.73 7.79
C ALA A 130 -15.49 9.20 7.90
N TYR A 131 -14.88 8.54 6.92
CA TYR A 131 -14.73 7.09 6.88
C TYR A 131 -13.25 6.74 6.77
N THR A 132 -12.78 5.84 7.63
CA THR A 132 -11.37 5.44 7.68
C THR A 132 -11.22 3.93 7.84
N ALA A 133 -10.13 3.38 7.33
CA ALA A 133 -9.66 2.03 7.62
C ALA A 133 -8.14 2.00 7.61
N THR A 134 -7.57 0.97 8.21
CA THR A 134 -6.11 0.77 8.22
C THR A 134 -5.72 -0.18 7.10
N ILE A 135 -4.70 0.21 6.34
CA ILE A 135 -4.03 -0.64 5.35
C ILE A 135 -2.64 -0.95 5.89
N THR A 136 -2.28 -2.23 5.90
CA THR A 136 -0.97 -2.67 6.38
C THR A 136 -0.19 -3.28 5.22
N LEU A 137 1.04 -2.83 5.03
CA LEU A 137 2.00 -3.42 4.10
C LEU A 137 3.08 -4.14 4.91
N ASN A 138 3.19 -5.44 4.68
CA ASN A 138 4.22 -6.28 5.24
C ASN A 138 5.29 -6.56 4.20
N LEU A 139 6.54 -6.56 4.64
CA LEU A 139 7.71 -6.81 3.80
C LEU A 139 8.59 -7.85 4.48
N ALA A 140 8.89 -8.92 3.75
CA ALA A 140 9.84 -9.95 4.15
C ALA A 140 10.97 -10.02 3.11
N THR A 141 12.22 -10.21 3.53
CA THR A 141 13.32 -10.51 2.60
C THR A 141 13.48 -12.02 2.49
N PHE A 142 13.92 -12.48 1.33
CA PHE A 142 14.41 -13.84 1.20
C PHE A 142 15.79 -13.97 1.87
N PRO A 143 16.10 -15.10 2.53
CA PRO A 143 17.39 -15.35 3.17
C PRO A 143 18.54 -15.46 2.16
#